data_AF-A0A8S2Z1L7-F1
#
_entry.id   AF-A0A8S2Z1L7-F1
#
_cell.length_a   1.000
_cell.length_b   1.000
_cell.length_c   1.000
_cell.angle_alpha   90.00
_cell.angle_beta   90.00
_cell.angle_gamma   90.00
#
_symmetry.space_group_name_H-M   'P 1'
#
loop_
_entity.id
_entity.type
_entity.pdbx_description
1 polymer ?
#
loop_
_entity_poly.entity_id
_entity_poly.type
_entity_poly.pdbx_seq_one_letter_code
_entity_poly.pdbx_strand_id
1 'polypeptide(L)'
;MTIITFLLYQPEVQSLLTFFVSIIILILSAYSILVPTFIWAWVSANYACLLLYFIGVFTLMRWLARGGRYLDIEKANLEGQTFLITGAGGGIGKETAIELAKRGARVILFARVGNLSEAVSDVKKAARSPANVVGYVLDLSDLRSIKSCVEQFMETDDAYVFQFY
;
A
#
# COMPACT_ATOMS: atom_id res chain seq x y z
N MET A 1 50.07 -65.00 2.07
CA MET A 1 50.32 -63.54 1.96
C MET A 1 51.72 -63.32 1.40
N THR A 2 51.95 -63.46 0.09
CA THR A 2 53.34 -63.51 -0.41
C THR A 2 53.56 -62.85 -1.79
N ILE A 3 52.60 -62.90 -2.72
CA ILE A 3 52.81 -62.36 -4.08
C ILE A 3 52.36 -60.90 -4.20
N ILE A 4 51.16 -60.55 -3.70
CA ILE A 4 50.62 -59.19 -3.78
C ILE A 4 51.50 -58.20 -3.00
N THR A 5 51.95 -58.57 -1.80
CA THR A 5 52.85 -57.74 -0.99
C THR A 5 54.20 -57.51 -1.67
N PHE A 6 54.74 -58.53 -2.36
CA PHE A 6 55.98 -58.42 -3.12
C PHE A 6 55.84 -57.55 -4.37
N LEU A 7 54.72 -57.66 -5.09
CA LEU A 7 54.39 -56.82 -6.25
C LEU A 7 54.16 -55.36 -5.84
N LEU A 8 53.46 -55.13 -4.73
CA LEU A 8 53.26 -53.78 -4.19
C LEU A 8 54.56 -53.16 -3.68
N TYR A 9 55.56 -53.93 -3.25
CA TYR A 9 56.86 -53.41 -2.81
C TYR A 9 57.82 -53.13 -3.97
N GLN A 10 57.48 -53.52 -5.20
CA GLN A 10 58.29 -53.15 -6.36
C GLN A 10 58.30 -51.62 -6.51
N PRO A 11 59.49 -51.00 -6.68
CA PRO A 11 59.61 -49.54 -6.72
C PRO A 11 58.80 -48.92 -7.87
N GLU A 12 58.65 -49.65 -8.97
CA GLU A 12 57.85 -49.26 -10.14
C GLU A 12 56.35 -49.19 -9.84
N VAL A 13 55.84 -50.11 -9.01
CA VAL A 13 54.42 -50.14 -8.62
C VAL A 13 54.13 -49.03 -7.59
N GLN A 14 55.07 -48.73 -6.69
CA GLN A 14 54.95 -47.63 -5.73
C GLN A 14 54.97 -46.25 -6.40
N SER A 15 55.82 -46.04 -7.41
CA SER A 15 55.86 -44.77 -8.16
C SER A 15 54.56 -44.56 -8.96
N LEU A 16 54.04 -45.63 -9.57
CA LEU A 16 52.76 -45.61 -10.26
C LEU A 16 51.59 -45.32 -9.29
N LEU A 17 51.57 -45.96 -8.12
CA LEU A 17 50.55 -45.74 -7.10
C LEU A 17 50.57 -44.30 -6.56
N THR A 18 51.76 -43.78 -6.22
CA THR A 18 51.91 -42.40 -5.73
C THR A 18 51.53 -41.37 -6.78
N PHE A 19 51.80 -41.64 -8.07
CA PHE A 19 51.32 -40.81 -9.18
C PHE A 19 49.79 -40.76 -9.24
N PHE A 20 49.11 -41.91 -9.21
CA PHE A 20 47.64 -41.95 -9.22
C PHE A 20 47.01 -41.32 -7.97
N VAL A 21 47.58 -41.57 -6.78
CA VAL A 21 47.13 -40.95 -5.53
C VAL A 21 47.28 -39.44 -5.59
N SER A 22 48.39 -38.93 -6.14
CA SER A 22 48.62 -37.49 -6.30
C SER A 22 47.62 -36.85 -7.26
N ILE A 23 47.27 -37.52 -8.36
CA ILE A 23 46.21 -37.07 -9.28
C ILE A 23 44.86 -37.00 -8.57
N ILE A 24 44.50 -38.02 -7.80
CA ILE A 24 43.23 -38.05 -7.06
C ILE A 24 43.18 -36.91 -6.04
N ILE A 25 44.24 -36.70 -5.28
CA ILE A 25 44.34 -35.58 -4.32
C ILE A 25 44.20 -34.24 -5.04
N LEU A 26 44.84 -34.08 -6.19
CA LEU A 26 44.75 -32.86 -7.00
C LEU A 26 43.30 -32.60 -7.43
N ILE A 27 42.60 -33.62 -7.95
CA ILE A 27 41.19 -33.50 -8.37
C ILE A 27 40.29 -33.16 -7.17
N LEU A 28 40.47 -33.84 -6.03
CA LEU A 28 39.69 -33.59 -4.82
C LEU A 28 39.93 -32.17 -4.27
N SER A 29 41.17 -31.69 -4.30
CA SER A 29 41.52 -30.32 -3.90
C SER A 29 40.90 -29.28 -4.83
N ALA A 30 40.91 -29.51 -6.14
CA ALA A 30 40.28 -28.65 -7.13
C ALA A 30 38.76 -28.56 -6.92
N TYR A 31 38.10 -29.70 -6.69
CA TYR A 31 36.67 -29.77 -6.45
C TYR A 31 36.25 -29.04 -5.15
N SER A 32 37.05 -29.20 -4.09
CA SER A 32 36.82 -28.56 -2.79
C SER A 32 36.86 -27.03 -2.85
N ILE A 33 37.53 -26.45 -3.85
CA ILE A 33 37.62 -25.00 -4.06
C ILE A 33 36.56 -24.52 -5.08
N LEU A 34 36.38 -25.25 -6.17
CA LEU A 34 35.47 -24.88 -7.25
C LEU A 34 33.99 -24.94 -6.85
N VAL A 35 33.59 -25.94 -6.07
CA VAL A 35 32.17 -26.10 -5.72
C VAL A 35 31.66 -25.00 -4.78
N PRO A 36 32.36 -24.67 -3.67
CA PRO A 36 31.92 -23.57 -2.80
C PRO A 36 31.90 -22.23 -3.52
N THR A 37 32.88 -21.92 -4.36
CA THR A 37 32.91 -20.64 -5.09
C THR A 37 31.73 -20.49 -6.03
N PHE A 38 31.36 -21.55 -6.75
CA PHE A 38 30.16 -21.56 -7.58
C PHE A 38 28.87 -21.43 -6.76
N ILE A 39 28.77 -22.13 -5.64
CA ILE A 39 27.62 -22.05 -4.73
C ILE A 39 27.49 -20.63 -4.16
N TRP A 40 28.57 -20.03 -3.64
CA TRP A 40 28.54 -18.68 -3.10
C TRP A 40 28.18 -17.62 -4.16
N ALA A 41 28.67 -17.78 -5.39
CA ALA A 41 28.28 -16.92 -6.51
C ALA A 41 26.78 -17.06 -6.84
N TRP A 42 26.27 -18.29 -6.92
CA TRP A 42 24.85 -18.54 -7.19
C TRP A 42 23.94 -18.03 -6.05
N VAL A 43 24.32 -18.29 -4.80
CA VAL A 43 23.58 -17.86 -3.61
C VAL A 43 23.53 -16.33 -3.52
N SER A 44 24.67 -15.65 -3.70
CA SER A 44 24.72 -14.18 -3.65
C SER A 44 23.89 -13.52 -4.76
N ALA A 45 23.87 -14.09 -5.97
CA ALA A 45 23.00 -13.62 -7.04
C ALA A 45 21.51 -13.72 -6.68
N ASN A 46 21.08 -14.84 -6.06
CA ASN A 46 19.70 -15.01 -5.59
C ASN A 46 19.34 -14.00 -4.50
N TYR A 47 20.23 -13.75 -3.53
CA TYR A 47 20.01 -12.72 -2.50
C TYR A 47 19.90 -11.31 -3.10
N ALA A 48 20.71 -10.98 -4.10
CA ALA A 48 20.61 -9.70 -4.80
C ALA A 48 19.26 -9.55 -5.52
N CYS A 49 18.79 -10.58 -6.22
CA CYS A 49 17.48 -10.59 -6.86
C CYS A 49 16.33 -10.43 -5.85
N LEU A 50 16.41 -11.10 -4.69
CA LEU A 50 15.42 -10.93 -3.62
C LEU A 50 15.41 -9.50 -3.08
N LEU A 51 16.58 -8.91 -2.87
CA LEU A 51 16.70 -7.54 -2.36
C LEU A 51 16.09 -6.53 -3.36
N LEU A 52 16.36 -6.70 -4.66
CA LEU A 52 15.75 -5.90 -5.72
C LEU A 52 14.22 -6.09 -5.79
N TYR A 53 13.75 -7.32 -5.61
CA TYR A 53 12.31 -7.61 -5.55
C TYR A 53 11.65 -6.87 -4.38
N PHE A 54 12.23 -6.92 -3.18
CA PHE A 54 11.69 -6.20 -2.02
C PHE A 54 11.71 -4.68 -2.21
N ILE A 55 12.77 -4.11 -2.80
CA ILE A 55 12.82 -2.69 -3.14
C ILE A 55 11.73 -2.34 -4.18
N GLY A 56 11.56 -3.17 -5.21
CA GLY A 56 10.53 -2.98 -6.23
C GLY A 56 9.12 -3.01 -5.65
N VAL A 57 8.83 -4.02 -4.83
CA VAL A 57 7.53 -4.13 -4.12
C VAL A 57 7.33 -2.96 -3.17
N PHE A 58 8.35 -2.54 -2.43
CA PHE A 58 8.24 -1.40 -1.51
C PHE A 58 7.97 -0.08 -2.24
N THR A 59 8.69 0.18 -3.33
CA THR A 59 8.47 1.39 -4.15
C THR A 59 7.10 1.35 -4.83
N LEU A 60 6.67 0.19 -5.33
CA LEU A 60 5.34 -0.02 -5.90
C LEU A 60 4.24 0.17 -4.84
N MET A 61 4.39 -0.41 -3.64
CA MET A 61 3.46 -0.21 -2.53
C MET A 61 3.39 1.27 -2.13
N ARG A 62 4.53 1.97 -2.04
CA ARG A 62 4.53 3.42 -1.79
C ARG A 62 3.88 4.20 -2.92
N TRP A 63 4.01 3.76 -4.15
CA TRP A 63 3.39 4.40 -5.31
C TRP A 63 1.87 4.18 -5.32
N LEU A 64 1.40 2.96 -5.05
CA LEU A 64 -0.01 2.63 -4.92
C LEU A 64 -0.65 3.33 -3.71
N ALA A 65 0.04 3.35 -2.55
CA ALA A 65 -0.42 4.03 -1.35
C ALA A 65 -0.47 5.56 -1.50
N ARG A 66 0.29 6.12 -2.44
CA ARG A 66 0.24 7.56 -2.75
C ARG A 66 -1.01 7.96 -3.53
N GLY A 67 -1.83 7.02 -4.01
CA GLY A 67 -3.05 7.30 -4.73
C GLY A 67 -2.76 8.03 -6.04
N GLY A 68 -2.84 7.34 -7.18
CA GLY A 68 -2.50 7.89 -8.49
C GLY A 68 -3.03 9.32 -8.67
N ARG A 69 -2.11 10.28 -8.83
CA ARG A 69 -2.35 11.68 -9.22
C ARG A 69 -3.70 12.24 -8.76
N TYR A 70 -3.76 12.65 -7.50
CA TYR A 70 -4.73 13.62 -7.01
C TYR A 70 -4.51 14.95 -7.77
N LEU A 71 -5.08 15.05 -8.95
CA LEU A 71 -5.01 16.19 -9.86
C LEU A 71 -5.59 17.42 -9.16
N ASP A 72 -4.73 18.39 -8.84
CA ASP A 72 -5.04 19.82 -8.59
C ASP A 72 -6.19 20.19 -7.64
N ILE A 73 -6.72 19.26 -6.83
CA ILE A 73 -7.83 19.62 -5.94
C ILE A 73 -7.38 20.64 -4.88
N GLU A 74 -6.09 20.67 -4.51
CA GLU A 74 -5.51 21.67 -3.60
C GLU A 74 -5.70 23.13 -4.06
N LYS A 75 -5.89 23.37 -5.37
CA LYS A 75 -6.08 24.71 -5.96
C LYS A 75 -7.44 24.93 -6.61
N ALA A 76 -8.30 23.92 -6.62
CA ALA A 76 -9.60 24.04 -7.26
C ALA A 76 -10.54 24.93 -6.43
N ASN A 77 -11.01 26.03 -7.01
CA ASN A 77 -12.15 26.79 -6.48
C ASN A 77 -13.42 25.96 -6.71
N LEU A 78 -14.15 25.65 -5.64
CA LEU A 78 -15.36 24.82 -5.68
C LEU A 78 -16.64 25.64 -5.45
N GLU A 79 -16.55 26.97 -5.53
CA GLU A 79 -17.73 27.84 -5.52
C GLU A 79 -18.78 27.41 -6.56
N GLY A 80 -20.04 27.39 -6.14
CA GLY A 80 -21.15 26.95 -6.98
C GLY A 80 -21.36 25.43 -7.06
N GLN A 81 -20.41 24.62 -6.56
CA GLN A 81 -20.58 23.18 -6.47
C GLN A 81 -21.17 22.77 -5.12
N THR A 82 -22.07 21.78 -5.15
CA THR A 82 -22.72 21.23 -3.96
C THR A 82 -22.29 19.78 -3.75
N PHE A 83 -21.81 19.47 -2.56
CA PHE A 83 -21.37 18.13 -2.18
C PHE A 83 -22.21 17.60 -1.02
N LEU A 84 -22.64 16.35 -1.17
CA LEU A 84 -23.38 15.60 -0.16
C LEU A 84 -22.45 14.58 0.48
N ILE A 85 -22.32 14.61 1.80
CA ILE A 85 -21.40 13.74 2.53
C ILE A 85 -22.16 12.94 3.57
N THR A 86 -22.22 11.63 3.37
CA THR A 86 -22.72 10.67 4.36
C THR A 86 -21.60 10.28 5.33
N GLY A 87 -21.93 10.15 6.61
CA GLY A 87 -20.93 9.86 7.64
C GLY A 87 -20.04 11.07 7.99
N ALA A 88 -20.54 12.29 7.79
CA ALA A 88 -19.78 13.51 8.02
C ALA A 88 -19.52 13.84 9.51
N GLY A 89 -20.05 13.01 10.44
CA GLY A 89 -19.93 13.22 11.88
C GLY A 89 -18.53 12.97 12.47
N GLY A 90 -17.58 12.43 11.71
CA GLY A 90 -16.22 12.18 12.20
C GLY A 90 -15.28 11.60 11.14
N GLY A 91 -14.02 11.38 11.53
CA GLY A 91 -13.00 10.77 10.69
C GLY A 91 -12.82 11.45 9.34
N ILE A 92 -12.65 10.63 8.29
CA ILE A 92 -12.38 11.09 6.92
C ILE A 92 -13.54 11.93 6.36
N GLY A 93 -14.79 11.61 6.71
CA GLY A 93 -15.96 12.36 6.24
C GLY A 93 -15.97 13.80 6.76
N LYS A 94 -15.64 14.01 8.04
CA LYS A 94 -15.53 15.36 8.63
C LYS A 94 -14.40 16.15 7.98
N GLU A 95 -13.23 15.56 7.83
CA GLU A 95 -12.06 16.25 7.25
C GLU A 95 -12.29 16.60 5.77
N THR A 96 -12.96 15.71 5.03
CA THR A 96 -13.36 15.97 3.65
C THR A 96 -14.34 17.14 3.57
N ALA A 97 -15.33 17.19 4.47
CA ALA A 97 -16.28 18.30 4.54
C ALA A 97 -15.60 19.65 4.84
N ILE A 98 -14.63 19.65 5.76
CA ILE A 98 -13.82 20.83 6.10
C ILE A 98 -13.08 21.33 4.85
N GLU A 99 -12.41 20.44 4.13
CA GLU A 99 -11.60 20.82 2.98
C GLU A 99 -12.43 21.30 1.79
N LEU A 100 -13.59 20.69 1.53
CA LEU A 100 -14.53 21.16 0.52
C LEU A 100 -15.09 22.55 0.87
N ALA A 101 -15.45 22.77 2.13
CA ALA A 101 -16.00 24.05 2.59
C ALA A 101 -14.96 25.18 2.57
N LYS A 102 -13.68 24.88 2.89
CA LYS A 102 -12.56 25.84 2.74
C LYS A 102 -12.42 26.34 1.30
N ARG A 103 -12.69 25.46 0.33
CA ARG A 103 -12.61 25.76 -1.11
C ARG A 103 -13.85 26.47 -1.66
N GLY A 104 -14.80 26.84 -0.80
CA GLY A 104 -16.00 27.60 -1.17
C GLY A 104 -17.18 26.76 -1.64
N ALA A 105 -17.07 25.43 -1.58
CA ALA A 105 -18.18 24.55 -1.92
C ALA A 105 -19.34 24.69 -0.94
N ARG A 106 -20.54 24.38 -1.41
CA ARG A 106 -21.67 24.09 -0.55
C ARG A 106 -21.60 22.65 -0.08
N VAL A 107 -21.65 22.43 1.22
CA VAL A 107 -21.47 21.10 1.82
C VAL A 107 -22.68 20.76 2.66
N ILE A 108 -23.30 19.62 2.33
CA ILE A 108 -24.45 19.08 3.03
C ILE A 108 -24.01 17.83 3.80
N LEU A 109 -24.04 17.93 5.13
CA LEU A 109 -23.56 16.91 6.05
C LEU A 109 -24.69 16.01 6.50
N PHE A 110 -24.54 14.71 6.33
CA PHE A 110 -25.44 13.70 6.88
C PHE A 110 -24.73 12.90 7.95
N ALA A 111 -25.23 12.99 9.18
CA ALA A 111 -24.69 12.25 10.31
C ALA A 111 -25.77 11.98 11.37
N ARG A 112 -25.45 11.11 12.33
CA ARG A 112 -26.29 10.87 13.51
C ARG A 112 -26.27 12.09 14.44
N VAL A 113 -27.37 12.28 15.18
CA VAL A 113 -27.60 13.44 16.09
C VAL A 113 -26.37 13.75 16.95
N GLY A 114 -25.79 12.74 17.61
CA GLY A 114 -24.68 12.94 18.56
C GLY A 114 -23.40 13.52 17.95
N ASN A 115 -23.19 13.35 16.64
CA ASN A 115 -21.95 13.76 15.98
C ASN A 115 -22.16 14.91 14.98
N LEU A 116 -23.42 15.24 14.65
CA LEU A 116 -23.73 16.20 13.60
C LEU A 116 -23.43 17.64 14.03
N SER A 117 -23.81 18.02 15.26
CA SER A 117 -23.67 19.40 15.74
C SER A 117 -22.21 19.86 15.80
N GLU A 118 -21.33 18.99 16.30
CA GLU A 118 -19.89 19.24 16.36
C GLU A 118 -19.30 19.32 14.95
N ALA A 119 -19.61 18.35 14.09
CA ALA A 119 -19.12 18.35 12.72
C ALA A 119 -19.55 19.59 11.92
N VAL A 120 -20.80 20.01 12.03
CA VAL A 120 -21.30 21.23 11.38
C VAL A 120 -20.58 22.47 11.93
N SER A 121 -20.35 22.54 13.25
CA SER A 121 -19.61 23.64 13.87
C SER A 121 -18.19 23.75 13.33
N ASP A 122 -17.47 22.62 13.28
CA ASP A 122 -16.08 22.57 12.82
C ASP A 122 -15.96 22.91 11.34
N VAL A 123 -16.85 22.38 10.50
CA VAL A 123 -16.88 22.70 9.07
C VAL A 123 -17.21 24.17 8.85
N LYS A 124 -18.18 24.73 9.58
CA LYS A 124 -18.51 26.16 9.48
C LYS A 124 -17.36 27.08 9.87
N LYS A 125 -16.55 26.71 10.87
CA LYS A 125 -15.37 27.49 11.29
C LYS A 125 -14.30 27.55 10.20
N ALA A 126 -14.15 26.47 9.43
CA ALA A 126 -13.17 26.38 8.36
C ALA A 126 -13.69 26.86 7.01
N ALA A 127 -15.01 26.96 6.84
CA ALA A 127 -15.64 27.31 5.58
C ALA A 127 -15.35 28.75 5.15
N ARG A 128 -15.14 28.95 3.84
CA ARG A 128 -15.11 30.29 3.25
C ARG A 128 -16.47 30.99 3.35
N SER A 129 -17.55 30.21 3.25
CA SER A 129 -18.94 30.66 3.36
C SER A 129 -19.71 29.76 4.34
N PRO A 130 -19.78 30.12 5.63
CA PRO A 130 -20.47 29.29 6.63
C PRO A 130 -21.97 29.07 6.36
N ALA A 131 -22.60 29.96 5.60
CA ALA A 131 -23.98 29.83 5.15
C ALA A 131 -24.20 28.63 4.21
N ASN A 132 -23.14 28.19 3.52
CA ASN A 132 -23.20 27.07 2.58
C ASN A 132 -22.98 25.70 3.25
N VAL A 133 -22.98 25.64 4.58
CA VAL A 133 -22.81 24.41 5.36
C VAL A 133 -24.11 24.07 6.06
N VAL A 134 -24.75 22.98 5.63
CA VAL A 134 -26.04 22.52 6.14
C VAL A 134 -25.87 21.10 6.69
N GLY A 135 -26.56 20.78 7.78
CA GLY A 135 -26.50 19.47 8.43
C GLY A 135 -27.89 18.85 8.55
N TYR A 136 -27.99 17.58 8.18
CA TYR A 136 -29.20 16.76 8.32
C TYR A 136 -28.90 15.54 9.19
N VAL A 137 -29.87 15.23 10.06
CA VAL A 137 -29.81 14.03 10.87
C VAL A 137 -30.20 12.84 10.01
N LEU A 138 -29.27 11.91 9.85
CA LEU A 138 -29.49 10.67 9.11
C LEU A 138 -28.89 9.49 9.86
N ASP A 139 -29.76 8.56 10.25
CA ASP A 139 -29.35 7.22 10.62
C ASP A 139 -29.72 6.24 9.50
N LEU A 140 -28.70 5.70 8.82
CA LEU A 140 -28.87 4.73 7.75
C LEU A 140 -29.39 3.37 8.24
N SER A 141 -29.41 3.15 9.56
CA SER A 141 -29.93 1.92 10.18
C SER A 141 -31.45 1.98 10.43
N ASP A 142 -32.07 3.16 10.39
CA ASP A 142 -33.52 3.34 10.58
C ASP A 142 -34.18 3.93 9.32
N LEU A 143 -34.97 3.12 8.63
CA LEU A 143 -35.72 3.54 7.43
C LEU A 143 -36.64 4.75 7.67
N ARG A 144 -37.13 4.95 8.90
CA ARG A 144 -37.95 6.13 9.24
C ARG A 144 -37.10 7.39 9.26
N SER A 145 -35.89 7.30 9.82
CA SER A 145 -34.93 8.41 9.79
C SER A 145 -34.55 8.77 8.37
N ILE A 146 -34.38 7.78 7.48
CA ILE A 146 -34.11 8.03 6.07
C ILE A 146 -35.26 8.78 5.41
N LYS A 147 -36.51 8.30 5.58
CA LYS A 147 -37.69 8.96 5.00
C LYS A 147 -37.85 10.41 5.48
N SER A 148 -37.83 10.64 6.79
CA SER A 148 -37.96 11.99 7.34
C SER A 148 -36.80 12.91 6.92
N CYS A 149 -35.59 12.38 6.84
CA CYS A 149 -34.44 13.15 6.35
C CYS A 149 -34.60 13.52 4.88
N VAL A 150 -35.08 12.60 4.04
CA VAL A 150 -35.34 12.87 2.63
C VAL A 150 -36.45 13.92 2.50
N GLU A 151 -37.57 13.78 3.20
CA GLU A 151 -38.65 14.77 3.20
C GLU A 151 -38.14 16.18 3.58
N GLN A 152 -37.38 16.28 4.67
CA GLN A 152 -36.79 17.55 5.10
C GLN A 152 -35.80 18.13 4.06
N PHE A 153 -35.03 17.26 3.42
CA PHE A 153 -34.10 17.65 2.36
C PHE A 153 -34.83 18.11 1.10
N MET A 154 -35.92 17.42 0.71
CA MET A 154 -36.75 17.78 -0.44
C MET A 154 -37.51 19.11 -0.21
N GLU A 155 -37.83 19.47 1.03
CA GLU A 155 -38.47 20.76 1.31
C GLU A 155 -37.49 21.93 1.25
N THR A 156 -36.23 21.70 1.61
CA THR A 156 -35.25 22.77 1.84
C THR A 156 -34.28 22.96 0.66
N ASP A 157 -33.81 21.85 0.08
CA ASP A 157 -32.62 21.85 -0.79
C ASP A 157 -32.84 21.23 -2.18
N ASP A 158 -34.01 20.62 -2.42
CA ASP A 158 -34.37 19.89 -3.65
C ASP A 158 -34.22 20.72 -4.93
N ALA A 159 -34.55 22.01 -4.84
CA ALA A 159 -34.47 22.92 -5.98
C ALA A 159 -33.04 23.14 -6.51
N TYR A 160 -32.01 22.84 -5.71
CA TYR A 160 -30.61 23.16 -6.05
C TYR A 160 -29.76 21.95 -6.46
N VAL A 161 -30.12 20.75 -6.01
CA VAL A 161 -29.31 19.54 -6.27
C VAL A 161 -29.70 18.86 -7.59
N PHE A 162 -30.98 18.93 -7.97
CA PHE A 162 -31.49 18.33 -9.21
C PHE A 162 -31.39 19.24 -10.45
N GLN A 163 -30.91 20.48 -10.31
CA GLN A 163 -30.73 21.40 -11.44
C GLN A 163 -29.45 21.13 -12.26
N PHE A 164 -28.59 20.24 -11.77
CA PHE A 164 -27.29 19.88 -12.38
C PHE A 164 -27.28 18.51 -13.07
N TYR A 165 -28.44 17.86 -13.24
CA TYR A 165 -28.62 16.64 -14.04
C TYR A 165 -29.58 16.85 -15.20
#